data_AF-A0A133UYI4-F1
#
_entry.id   AF-A0A133UYI4-F1
#
_cell.length_a   1.000
_cell.length_b   1.000
_cell.length_c   1.000
_cell.angle_alpha   90.00
_cell.angle_beta   90.00
_cell.angle_gamma   90.00
#
_symmetry.space_group_name_H-M   'P 1'
#
loop_
_entity.id
_entity.type
_entity.pdbx_description
1 polymer ?
#
loop_
_entity_poly.entity_id
_entity_poly.type
_entity_poly.pdbx_seq_one_letter_code
_entity_poly.pdbx_strand_id
1 'polypeptide(L)'
;MKMKEINIPRYGPIRDINWTLEGGIQPIYGPNESGKTLLVEALMRIFGGKDISLPEGAERVEEKPEGYVVVEMDGEEKKINFDNPLCEYLNVDPDELTNTLVVRNSDLCIESEDQFYERVSDKLSGLWTDGIRRVEGELKKLGRLTGTLKLSNKKDFNKAKDQLNAAQDLREDVEKYLTEAEEEGISKLEAQKLSAESRINRLKKRKEKLKLGKLLEAHDKASSALNQLFDIPSEDLTSDLRVKVDKSKDLLEKKPEFEKNLDLFNNPTHF
;
A
#
# COMPACT_ATOMS: atom_id res chain seq x y z
N MET A 1 16.96 44.18 -24.38
CA MET A 1 15.65 43.54 -24.13
C MET A 1 14.55 44.58 -24.29
N LYS A 2 13.48 44.27 -25.03
CA LYS A 2 12.31 45.16 -25.23
C LYS A 2 11.01 44.35 -25.22
N MET A 3 10.01 44.73 -24.43
CA MET A 3 8.67 44.13 -24.49
C MET A 3 7.90 44.65 -25.71
N LYS A 4 7.24 43.75 -26.45
CA LYS A 4 6.51 44.02 -27.68
C LYS A 4 5.00 43.80 -27.55
N GLU A 5 4.60 42.76 -26.82
CA GLU A 5 3.20 42.38 -26.67
C GLU A 5 2.94 41.82 -25.28
N ILE A 6 1.79 42.17 -24.69
CA ILE A 6 1.29 41.57 -23.45
C ILE A 6 -0.09 40.98 -23.75
N ASN A 7 -0.21 39.66 -23.58
CA ASN A 7 -1.46 38.94 -23.72
C ASN A 7 -1.76 38.22 -22.40
N ILE A 8 -2.76 38.67 -21.65
CA ILE A 8 -3.20 38.04 -20.40
C ILE A 8 -4.72 37.85 -20.49
N PRO A 9 -5.19 36.71 -21.01
CA PRO A 9 -6.62 36.42 -21.11
C PRO A 9 -7.27 36.34 -19.73
N ARG A 10 -6.55 35.84 -18.72
CA ARG A 10 -7.08 35.66 -17.37
C ARG A 10 -6.00 35.72 -16.29
N TYR A 11 -6.24 36.54 -15.27
CA TYR A 11 -5.52 36.51 -13.99
C TYR A 11 -6.36 37.16 -12.88
N GLY A 12 -6.96 36.34 -12.01
CA GLY A 12 -7.91 36.83 -11.00
C GLY A 12 -9.06 37.63 -11.65
N PRO A 13 -9.29 38.91 -11.27
CA PRO A 13 -10.32 39.76 -11.87
C PRO A 13 -9.92 40.34 -13.25
N ILE A 14 -8.65 40.24 -13.66
CA ILE A 14 -8.18 40.74 -14.95
C ILE A 14 -8.61 39.77 -16.05
N ARG A 15 -9.19 40.32 -17.13
CA ARG A 15 -9.65 39.57 -18.30
C ARG A 15 -9.28 40.29 -19.58
N ASP A 16 -9.01 39.51 -20.63
CA ASP A 16 -8.91 39.95 -22.02
C ASP A 16 -7.89 41.08 -22.27
N ILE A 17 -6.75 41.07 -21.57
CA ILE A 17 -5.66 42.00 -21.86
C ILE A 17 -4.93 41.53 -23.13
N ASN A 18 -4.90 42.38 -24.14
CA ASN A 18 -4.12 42.18 -25.34
C ASN A 18 -3.57 43.54 -25.82
N TRP A 19 -2.32 43.83 -25.46
CA TRP A 19 -1.68 45.12 -25.72
C TRP A 19 -0.42 44.94 -26.57
N THR A 20 -0.31 45.75 -27.62
CA THR A 20 0.92 45.92 -28.39
C THR A 20 1.65 47.16 -27.89
N LEU A 21 2.96 47.03 -27.64
CA LEU A 21 3.79 48.09 -27.06
C LEU A 21 4.69 48.69 -28.14
N GLU A 22 4.53 49.98 -28.41
CA GLU A 22 5.31 50.68 -29.44
C GLU A 22 6.64 51.26 -28.91
N GLY A 23 6.96 51.00 -27.63
CA GLY A 23 8.09 51.59 -26.91
C GLY A 23 7.74 52.90 -26.20
N GLY A 24 8.73 53.55 -25.63
CA GLY A 24 8.55 54.77 -24.83
C GLY A 24 7.91 54.51 -23.46
N ILE A 25 7.31 55.55 -22.88
CA ILE A 25 6.64 55.48 -21.58
C ILE A 25 5.16 55.14 -21.82
N GLN A 26 4.69 54.05 -21.20
CA GLN A 26 3.33 53.54 -21.34
C GLN A 26 2.59 53.67 -20.00
N PRO A 27 1.80 54.75 -19.77
CA PRO A 27 1.10 54.94 -18.51
C PRO A 27 -0.14 54.04 -18.41
N ILE A 28 -0.20 53.21 -17.36
CA ILE A 28 -1.37 52.39 -17.03
C ILE A 28 -2.13 53.07 -15.89
N TYR A 29 -3.32 53.61 -16.19
CA TYR A 29 -4.13 54.37 -15.22
C TYR A 29 -5.59 53.90 -15.20
N GLY A 30 -6.31 54.22 -14.12
CA GLY A 30 -7.71 53.83 -13.93
C GLY A 30 -8.15 53.96 -12.47
N PRO A 31 -9.43 53.72 -12.16
CA PRO A 31 -9.98 53.77 -10.80
C PRO A 31 -9.24 52.85 -9.81
N ASN A 32 -9.38 53.09 -8.52
CA ASN A 32 -8.90 52.14 -7.51
C ASN A 32 -9.51 50.76 -7.76
N GLU A 33 -8.75 49.70 -7.46
CA GLU A 33 -9.15 48.30 -7.63
C GLU A 33 -9.39 47.84 -9.08
N SER A 34 -9.05 48.67 -10.08
CA SER A 34 -9.15 48.32 -11.51
C SER A 34 -8.14 47.25 -11.99
N GLY A 35 -7.43 46.57 -11.08
CA GLY A 35 -6.47 45.52 -11.43
C GLY A 35 -5.07 45.99 -11.85
N LYS A 36 -4.73 47.29 -11.75
CA LYS A 36 -3.39 47.79 -12.15
C LYS A 36 -2.22 47.07 -11.48
N THR A 37 -2.28 46.93 -10.15
CA THR A 37 -1.24 46.23 -9.37
C THR A 37 -1.22 44.74 -9.70
N LEU A 38 -2.39 44.13 -9.88
CA LEU A 38 -2.52 42.72 -10.27
C LEU A 38 -1.94 42.45 -11.66
N LEU A 39 -1.98 43.42 -12.57
CA LEU A 39 -1.36 43.29 -13.88
C LEU A 39 0.17 43.22 -13.78
N VAL A 40 0.75 44.09 -12.95
CA VAL A 40 2.21 44.05 -12.68
C VAL A 40 2.59 42.74 -12.00
N GLU A 41 1.78 42.25 -11.06
CA GLU A 41 1.96 40.95 -10.41
C GLU A 41 1.91 39.78 -11.40
N ALA A 42 0.94 39.79 -12.33
CA ALA A 42 0.85 38.80 -13.41
C ALA A 42 2.11 38.77 -14.27
N LEU A 43 2.63 39.95 -14.65
CA LEU A 43 3.87 40.07 -15.42
C LEU A 43 5.07 39.53 -14.64
N MET A 44 5.17 39.84 -13.35
CA MET A 44 6.23 39.30 -12.48
C MET A 44 6.19 37.77 -12.47
N ARG A 45 5.01 37.18 -12.27
CA ARG A 45 4.83 35.72 -12.32
C ARG A 45 5.16 35.12 -13.69
N ILE A 46 4.86 35.80 -14.79
CA ILE A 46 5.27 35.37 -16.13
C ILE A 46 6.80 35.45 -16.29
N PHE A 47 7.46 36.45 -15.70
CA PHE A 47 8.89 36.64 -15.85
C PHE A 47 9.73 35.73 -14.97
N GLY A 48 9.29 35.43 -13.74
CA GLY A 48 10.03 34.60 -12.79
C GLY A 48 9.50 33.17 -12.61
N GLY A 49 8.30 32.86 -13.12
CA GLY A 49 7.72 31.52 -13.06
C GLY A 49 7.27 31.12 -11.66
N LYS A 50 7.47 29.84 -11.29
CA LYS A 50 7.07 29.27 -9.99
C LYS A 50 7.96 29.69 -8.83
N ASP A 51 9.22 30.00 -9.13
CA ASP A 51 10.26 30.18 -8.13
C ASP A 51 10.41 31.66 -7.71
N ILE A 52 9.59 32.55 -8.27
CA ILE A 52 9.60 33.98 -7.92
C ILE A 52 8.99 34.21 -6.54
N SER A 53 9.73 34.89 -5.67
CA SER A 53 9.17 35.45 -4.46
C SER A 53 8.41 36.73 -4.81
N LEU A 54 7.11 36.75 -4.51
CA LEU A 54 6.33 37.98 -4.63
C LEU A 54 6.47 38.81 -3.36
N PRO A 55 6.60 40.15 -3.48
CA PRO A 55 6.71 41.01 -2.29
C PRO A 55 5.46 40.92 -1.40
N GLU A 56 5.64 41.26 -0.13
CA GLU A 56 4.59 41.19 0.87
C GLU A 56 3.30 41.92 0.42
N GLY A 57 2.16 41.24 0.52
CA GLY A 57 0.87 41.77 0.08
C GLY A 57 0.60 41.74 -1.43
N ALA A 58 1.49 41.14 -2.23
CA ALA A 58 1.30 40.86 -3.65
C ALA A 58 0.93 39.39 -3.94
N GLU A 59 0.70 38.54 -2.95
CA GLU A 59 0.06 37.23 -3.17
C GLU A 59 -1.46 37.34 -3.03
N ARG A 60 -2.08 38.15 -3.88
CA ARG A 60 -3.53 38.40 -3.82
C ARG A 60 -4.35 37.34 -4.54
N VAL A 61 -3.71 36.61 -5.45
CA VAL A 61 -4.33 35.60 -6.31
C VAL A 61 -3.48 34.33 -6.26
N GLU A 62 -4.10 33.20 -5.91
CA GLU A 62 -3.44 31.89 -5.91
C GLU A 62 -3.28 31.31 -7.34
N GLU A 63 -4.16 31.73 -8.26
CA GLU A 63 -4.14 31.26 -9.65
C GLU A 63 -2.86 31.69 -10.39
N LYS A 64 -2.45 30.91 -11.39
CA LYS A 64 -1.35 31.26 -12.30
C LYS A 64 -1.87 32.19 -13.40
N PRO A 65 -1.07 33.16 -13.87
CA PRO A 65 -1.45 33.97 -15.02
C PRO A 65 -1.54 33.11 -16.28
N GLU A 66 -2.69 33.16 -16.94
CA GLU A 66 -2.86 32.61 -18.29
C GLU A 66 -2.38 33.66 -19.30
N GLY A 67 -1.68 33.22 -20.34
CA GLY A 67 -1.25 34.09 -21.43
C GLY A 67 0.26 34.09 -21.65
N TYR A 68 0.77 35.16 -22.27
CA TYR A 68 2.15 35.31 -22.65
C TYR A 68 2.58 36.78 -22.80
N VAL A 69 3.88 37.01 -22.79
CA VAL A 69 4.51 38.27 -23.18
C VAL A 69 5.46 37.99 -24.33
N VAL A 70 5.51 38.87 -25.33
CA VAL A 70 6.52 38.81 -26.39
C VAL A 70 7.62 39.80 -26.05
N VAL A 71 8.85 39.30 -26.01
CA VAL A 71 10.04 40.07 -25.66
C VAL A 71 11.09 39.92 -26.77
N GLU A 72 11.64 41.03 -27.23
CA GLU A 72 12.80 41.07 -28.12
C GLU A 72 14.10 41.06 -27.29
N MET A 73 14.94 40.06 -27.51
CA MET A 73 16.26 39.89 -26.89
C MET A 73 17.27 39.55 -27.99
N ASP A 74 18.39 40.27 -28.05
CA ASP A 74 19.46 40.07 -29.04
C ASP A 74 18.98 40.03 -30.51
N GLY A 75 17.92 40.78 -30.82
CA GLY A 75 17.31 40.84 -32.15
C GLY A 75 16.33 39.71 -32.47
N GLU A 76 16.09 38.78 -31.53
CA GLU A 76 15.12 37.70 -31.66
C GLU A 76 13.88 37.95 -30.79
N GLU A 77 12.70 37.67 -31.33
CA GLU A 77 11.45 37.70 -30.57
C GLU A 77 11.20 36.36 -29.89
N LYS A 78 11.02 36.40 -28.57
CA LYS A 78 10.71 35.25 -27.74
C LYS A 78 9.36 35.43 -27.05
N LYS A 79 8.55 34.38 -27.11
CA LYS A 79 7.26 34.30 -26.43
C LYS A 79 7.46 33.60 -25.08
N ILE A 80 7.27 34.35 -24.00
CA ILE A 80 7.44 33.88 -22.62
C ILE A 80 6.09 33.77 -21.92
N ASN A 81 5.94 32.77 -21.06
CA ASN A 81 4.78 32.54 -20.22
C ASN A 81 5.22 31.98 -18.86
N PHE A 82 4.27 31.65 -18.00
CA PHE A 82 4.55 31.16 -16.65
C PHE A 82 5.38 29.86 -16.61
N ASP A 83 5.22 28.97 -17.59
CA ASP A 83 5.93 27.68 -17.67
C ASP A 83 7.26 27.77 -18.45
N ASN A 84 7.49 28.85 -19.22
CA ASN A 84 8.78 29.18 -19.82
C ASN A 84 9.17 30.64 -19.49
N PRO A 85 9.51 30.91 -18.21
CA PRO A 85 9.68 32.26 -17.72
C PRO A 85 10.94 32.94 -18.27
N LEU A 86 10.96 34.27 -18.22
CA LEU A 86 12.08 35.09 -18.68
C LEU A 86 13.39 34.77 -17.96
N CYS A 87 13.33 34.44 -16.67
CA CYS A 87 14.51 34.12 -15.86
C CYS A 87 15.34 32.97 -16.45
N GLU A 88 14.69 31.96 -17.04
CA GLU A 88 15.36 30.83 -17.69
C GLU A 88 16.13 31.28 -18.94
N TYR A 89 15.55 32.17 -19.76
CA TYR A 89 16.21 32.68 -20.96
C TYR A 89 17.41 33.56 -20.65
N LEU A 90 17.37 34.31 -19.55
CA LEU A 90 18.44 35.21 -19.11
C LEU A 90 19.42 34.55 -18.14
N ASN A 91 19.14 33.32 -17.71
CA ASN A 91 19.90 32.58 -16.69
C ASN A 91 20.16 33.44 -15.44
N VAL A 92 19.11 34.08 -14.94
CA VAL A 92 19.10 34.96 -13.75
C VAL A 92 18.17 34.36 -12.71
N ASP A 93 18.43 34.68 -11.44
CA ASP A 93 17.51 34.29 -10.37
C ASP A 93 16.17 35.06 -10.53
N PRO A 94 15.00 34.42 -10.36
CA PRO A 94 13.70 35.09 -10.46
C PRO A 94 13.59 36.36 -9.62
N ASP A 95 14.17 36.37 -8.42
CA ASP A 95 14.10 37.51 -7.51
C ASP A 95 14.98 38.68 -7.98
N GLU A 96 16.08 38.39 -8.70
CA GLU A 96 16.92 39.41 -9.33
C GLU A 96 16.17 40.16 -10.43
N LEU A 97 15.29 39.48 -11.17
CA LEU A 97 14.44 40.13 -12.17
C LEU A 97 13.45 41.10 -11.54
N THR A 98 12.83 40.70 -10.43
CA THR A 98 11.90 41.56 -9.69
C THR A 98 12.59 42.86 -9.27
N ASN A 99 13.74 42.73 -8.60
CA ASN A 99 14.49 43.86 -8.07
C ASN A 99 15.06 44.77 -9.16
N THR A 100 15.27 44.26 -10.39
CA THR A 100 15.83 45.04 -11.50
C THR A 100 14.76 45.68 -12.38
N LEU A 101 13.66 44.98 -12.65
CA LEU A 101 12.66 45.39 -13.65
C LEU A 101 11.45 46.10 -13.03
N VAL A 102 11.18 45.91 -11.74
CA VAL A 102 9.97 46.42 -11.09
C VAL A 102 10.33 47.33 -9.93
N VAL A 103 9.89 48.59 -10.02
CA VAL A 103 9.99 49.56 -8.93
C VAL A 103 8.58 49.86 -8.43
N ARG A 104 8.32 49.65 -7.13
CA ARG A 104 7.01 49.90 -6.52
C ARG A 104 7.05 51.13 -5.63
N ASN A 105 5.90 51.80 -5.48
CA ASN A 105 5.78 52.99 -4.63
C ASN A 105 6.04 52.70 -3.14
N SER A 106 5.76 51.47 -2.69
CA SER A 106 5.99 51.05 -1.30
C SER A 106 7.41 50.54 -1.05
N ASP A 107 8.15 50.18 -2.11
CA ASP A 107 9.42 49.47 -2.03
C ASP A 107 10.48 50.22 -2.85
N LEU A 108 10.96 51.34 -2.30
CA LEU A 108 12.17 52.01 -2.82
C LEU A 108 13.46 51.31 -2.35
N CYS A 109 13.33 50.30 -1.49
CA CYS A 109 14.43 49.49 -0.99
C CYS A 109 14.46 48.15 -1.75
N ILE A 110 15.66 47.68 -2.07
CA ILE A 110 15.87 46.36 -2.66
C ILE A 110 15.79 45.32 -1.54
N GLU A 111 14.96 44.29 -1.70
CA GLU A 111 14.91 43.21 -0.72
C GLU A 111 16.26 42.45 -0.70
N SER A 112 16.82 42.27 0.50
CA SER A 112 18.15 41.68 0.69
C SER A 112 19.25 42.37 -0.15
N GLU A 113 19.24 43.71 -0.17
CA GLU A 113 20.12 44.59 -0.95
C GLU A 113 21.59 44.15 -0.98
N ASP A 114 22.20 43.88 0.18
CA ASP A 114 23.60 43.44 0.28
C ASP A 114 23.86 42.17 -0.53
N GLN A 115 22.98 41.17 -0.42
CA GLN A 115 23.11 39.90 -1.13
C GLN A 115 22.81 40.05 -2.62
N PHE A 116 21.88 40.93 -2.98
CA PHE A 116 21.58 41.24 -4.38
C PHE A 116 22.79 41.86 -5.07
N TYR A 117 23.41 42.87 -4.44
CA TYR A 117 24.60 43.51 -5.00
C TYR A 117 25.81 42.58 -5.07
N GLU A 118 26.01 41.73 -4.06
CA GLU A 118 27.06 40.71 -4.09
C GLU A 118 26.88 39.78 -5.29
N ARG A 119 25.67 39.24 -5.51
CA ARG A 119 25.38 38.35 -6.65
C ARG A 119 25.53 39.03 -8.01
N VAL A 120 25.05 40.26 -8.16
CA VAL A 120 25.18 41.03 -9.40
C VAL A 120 26.67 41.34 -9.67
N SER A 121 27.42 41.71 -8.64
CA SER A 121 28.86 41.98 -8.74
C SER A 121 29.66 40.71 -9.09
N ASP A 122 29.35 39.57 -8.46
CA ASP A 122 29.91 38.25 -8.77
C ASP A 122 29.64 37.86 -10.23
N LYS A 123 28.41 38.11 -10.71
CA LYS A 123 28.04 37.83 -12.10
C LYS A 123 28.73 38.74 -13.10
N LEU A 124 28.86 40.04 -12.80
CA LEU A 124 29.57 41.02 -13.63
C LEU A 124 31.09 40.76 -13.66
N SER A 125 31.66 40.27 -12.56
CA SER A 125 33.07 39.90 -12.45
C SER A 125 33.38 38.49 -13.00
N GLY A 126 32.35 37.71 -13.32
CA GLY A 126 32.49 36.31 -13.78
C GLY A 126 32.88 35.33 -12.66
N LEU A 127 32.81 35.76 -11.39
CA LEU A 127 33.10 34.96 -10.23
C LEU A 127 31.82 34.31 -9.73
N TRP A 128 31.48 33.13 -10.24
CA TRP A 128 30.25 32.41 -9.84
C TRP A 128 30.41 31.63 -8.53
N THR A 129 31.10 32.24 -7.55
CA THR A 129 31.57 31.56 -6.34
C THR A 129 30.41 31.11 -5.47
N ASP A 130 29.39 31.96 -5.30
CA ASP A 130 28.25 31.65 -4.46
C ASP A 130 27.27 30.67 -5.11
N GLY A 131 27.11 30.73 -6.43
CA GLY A 131 26.37 29.71 -7.19
C GLY A 131 26.99 28.33 -6.99
N ILE A 132 28.32 28.23 -7.11
CA ILE A 132 29.06 26.97 -6.88
C ILE A 132 28.88 26.49 -5.44
N ARG A 133 29.00 27.38 -4.44
CA ARG A 133 28.80 27.02 -3.02
C ARG A 133 27.37 26.54 -2.75
N ARG A 134 26.36 27.14 -3.38
CA ARG A 134 24.95 26.73 -3.26
C ARG A 134 24.76 25.32 -3.82
N VAL A 135 25.26 25.06 -5.03
CA VAL A 135 25.19 23.73 -5.66
C VAL A 135 25.96 22.70 -4.84
N GLU A 136 27.17 23.03 -4.36
CA GLU A 136 27.96 22.17 -3.50
C GLU A 136 27.22 21.83 -2.19
N GLY A 137 26.51 22.81 -1.61
CA GLY A 137 25.68 22.63 -0.43
C GLY A 137 24.53 21.65 -0.67
N GLU A 138 23.80 21.81 -1.78
CA GLU A 138 22.70 20.90 -2.15
C GLU A 138 23.20 19.49 -2.45
N LEU A 139 24.33 19.35 -3.16
CA LEU A 139 24.96 18.04 -3.39
C LEU A 139 25.39 17.37 -2.09
N LYS A 140 25.93 18.12 -1.12
CA LYS A 140 26.27 17.60 0.21
C LYS A 140 25.02 17.12 0.96
N LYS A 141 23.91 17.86 0.90
CA LYS A 141 22.66 17.45 1.54
C LYS A 141 22.10 16.18 0.92
N LEU A 142 22.03 16.13 -0.42
CA LEU A 142 21.50 14.99 -1.18
C LEU A 142 22.34 13.73 -0.95
N GLY A 143 23.67 13.87 -0.99
CA GLY A 143 24.61 12.79 -0.66
C GLY A 143 24.73 12.46 0.83
N ARG A 144 24.02 13.19 1.71
CA ARG A 144 24.11 13.04 3.18
C ARG A 144 25.56 13.14 3.68
N LEU A 145 26.32 14.08 3.14
CA LEU A 145 27.75 14.24 3.37
C LEU A 145 28.06 15.28 4.45
N THR A 146 29.24 15.15 5.02
CA THR A 146 29.89 16.15 5.87
C THR A 146 30.64 17.18 5.02
N GLY A 147 31.13 18.25 5.65
CA GLY A 147 31.95 19.27 4.96
C GLY A 147 33.22 18.70 4.31
N THR A 148 33.72 17.55 4.78
CA THR A 148 34.87 16.83 4.20
C THR A 148 34.46 15.77 3.17
N LEU A 149 33.22 15.81 2.67
CA LEU A 149 32.66 14.90 1.66
C LEU A 149 32.58 13.42 2.10
N LYS A 150 32.69 13.14 3.40
CA LYS A 150 32.44 11.81 3.97
C LYS A 150 30.97 11.67 4.38
N LEU A 151 30.44 10.44 4.37
CA LEU A 151 29.08 10.16 4.87
C LEU A 151 28.88 10.72 6.28
N SER A 152 27.78 11.41 6.46
CA SER A 152 27.42 12.06 7.72
C SER A 152 26.92 11.04 8.73
N ASN A 153 27.34 11.25 9.98
CA ASN A 153 26.79 10.54 11.14
C ASN A 153 25.82 11.39 11.97
N LYS A 154 25.37 12.53 11.43
CA LYS A 154 24.39 13.38 12.11
C LYS A 154 23.00 12.75 12.04
N LYS A 155 22.18 13.04 13.05
CA LYS A 155 20.78 12.59 13.11
C LYS A 155 19.96 13.13 11.94
N ASP A 156 20.19 14.37 11.53
CA ASP A 156 19.48 15.02 10.40
C ASP A 156 19.73 14.31 9.06
N PHE A 157 20.84 13.59 8.96
CA PHE A 157 21.19 12.76 7.80
C PHE A 157 20.98 11.26 8.06
N ASN A 158 20.10 10.92 9.01
CA ASN A 158 19.74 9.56 9.39
C ASN A 158 20.93 8.66 9.75
N LYS A 159 22.02 9.25 10.25
CA LYS A 159 23.26 8.50 10.55
C LYS A 159 23.70 7.62 9.37
N ALA A 160 23.71 8.19 8.16
CA ALA A 160 24.00 7.48 6.92
C ALA A 160 25.29 6.64 6.98
N LYS A 161 26.31 7.10 7.70
CA LYS A 161 27.53 6.34 7.95
C LYS A 161 27.28 5.05 8.77
N ASP A 162 26.56 5.14 9.88
CA ASP A 162 26.24 3.98 10.72
C ASP A 162 25.35 2.98 9.97
N GLN A 163 24.42 3.46 9.14
CA GLN A 163 23.59 2.59 8.30
C GLN A 163 24.40 1.79 7.29
N LEU A 164 25.39 2.43 6.66
CA LEU A 164 26.28 1.72 5.72
C LEU A 164 27.08 0.64 6.44
N ASN A 165 27.65 0.96 7.61
CA ASN A 165 28.40 -0.01 8.40
C ASN A 165 27.51 -1.18 8.83
N ALA A 166 26.32 -0.91 9.37
CA ALA A 166 25.38 -1.96 9.77
C ALA A 166 24.96 -2.86 8.61
N ALA A 167 24.82 -2.30 7.40
CA ALA A 167 24.52 -3.08 6.20
C ALA A 167 25.71 -3.97 5.77
N GLN A 168 26.94 -3.50 5.96
CA GLN A 168 28.15 -4.29 5.71
C GLN A 168 28.28 -5.44 6.72
N ASP A 169 28.11 -5.14 8.01
CA ASP A 169 28.15 -6.15 9.08
C ASP A 169 27.08 -7.23 8.85
N LEU A 170 25.84 -6.82 8.53
CA LEU A 170 24.77 -7.76 8.21
C LEU A 170 25.09 -8.63 6.99
N ARG A 171 25.73 -8.08 5.97
CA ARG A 171 26.12 -8.84 4.79
C ARG A 171 27.14 -9.91 5.14
N GLU A 172 28.15 -9.56 5.94
CA GLU A 172 29.17 -10.50 6.41
C GLU A 172 28.54 -11.60 7.28
N ASP A 173 27.62 -11.25 8.18
CA ASP A 173 26.90 -12.21 9.01
C ASP A 173 26.06 -13.19 8.16
N VAL A 174 25.38 -12.69 7.13
CA VAL A 174 24.59 -13.52 6.21
C VAL A 174 25.49 -14.45 5.40
N GLU A 175 26.60 -13.97 4.86
CA GLU A 175 27.57 -14.79 4.12
C GLU A 175 28.13 -15.91 5.01
N LYS A 176 28.47 -15.59 6.26
CA LYS A 176 28.95 -16.57 7.23
C LYS A 176 27.88 -17.63 7.55
N TYR A 177 26.64 -17.20 7.84
CA TYR A 177 25.53 -18.11 8.10
C TYR A 177 25.26 -19.05 6.91
N LEU A 178 25.29 -18.54 5.68
CA LEU A 178 25.07 -19.36 4.49
C LEU A 178 26.16 -20.43 4.35
N THR A 179 27.42 -20.06 4.61
CA THR A 179 28.55 -20.99 4.54
C THR A 179 28.43 -22.09 5.60
N GLU A 180 28.14 -21.71 6.86
CA GLU A 180 27.89 -22.67 7.95
C GLU A 180 26.69 -23.59 7.65
N ALA A 181 25.60 -23.04 7.12
CA ALA A 181 24.41 -23.80 6.78
C ALA A 181 24.63 -24.82 5.65
N GLU A 182 25.50 -24.50 4.69
CA GLU A 182 25.93 -25.42 3.63
C GLU A 182 26.81 -26.55 4.19
N GLU A 183 27.80 -26.21 5.02
CA GLU A 183 28.72 -27.18 5.66
C GLU A 183 27.97 -28.16 6.58
N GLU A 184 27.06 -27.65 7.41
CA GLU A 184 26.24 -28.46 8.32
C GLU A 184 25.09 -29.17 7.60
N GLY A 185 24.85 -28.87 6.31
CA GLY A 185 23.79 -29.48 5.52
C GLY A 185 22.39 -29.21 6.09
N ILE A 186 22.18 -28.03 6.70
CA ILE A 186 20.93 -27.65 7.39
C ILE A 186 19.72 -27.83 6.48
N SER A 187 19.83 -27.49 5.19
CA SER A 187 18.77 -27.66 4.19
C SER A 187 18.28 -29.12 4.08
N LYS A 188 19.19 -30.10 4.21
CA LYS A 188 18.83 -31.52 4.18
C LYS A 188 18.10 -31.92 5.48
N LEU A 189 18.58 -31.44 6.62
CA LEU A 189 17.95 -31.70 7.92
C LEU A 189 16.55 -31.08 8.00
N GLU A 190 16.37 -29.87 7.47
CA GLU A 190 15.08 -29.18 7.43
C GLU A 190 14.08 -29.92 6.53
N ALA A 191 14.50 -30.34 5.34
CA ALA A 191 13.68 -31.16 4.45
C ALA A 191 13.27 -32.49 5.12
N GLN A 192 14.19 -33.14 5.84
CA GLN A 192 13.91 -34.37 6.59
C GLN A 192 12.88 -34.13 7.70
N LYS A 193 13.05 -33.06 8.50
CA LYS A 193 12.10 -32.68 9.56
C LYS A 193 10.70 -32.45 9.00
N LEU A 194 10.58 -31.68 7.91
CA LEU A 194 9.31 -31.36 7.28
C LEU A 194 8.61 -32.61 6.70
N SER A 195 9.41 -33.53 6.15
CA SER A 195 8.91 -34.85 5.69
C SER A 195 8.40 -35.71 6.85
N ALA A 196 9.11 -35.71 7.99
CA ALA A 196 8.74 -36.46 9.19
C ALA A 196 7.46 -35.91 9.81
N GLU A 197 7.33 -34.58 9.95
CA GLU A 197 6.12 -33.91 10.43
C GLU A 197 4.91 -34.22 9.54
N SER A 198 5.09 -34.16 8.22
CA SER A 198 4.05 -34.54 7.25
C SER A 198 3.60 -35.99 7.42
N ARG A 199 4.55 -36.91 7.66
CA ARG A 199 4.27 -38.33 7.89
C ARG A 199 3.54 -38.57 9.21
N ILE A 200 3.94 -37.89 10.27
CA ILE A 200 3.25 -37.92 11.57
C ILE A 200 1.79 -37.47 11.39
N ASN A 201 1.56 -36.39 10.67
CA ASN A 201 0.22 -35.85 10.48
C ASN A 201 -0.67 -36.81 9.67
N ARG A 202 -0.12 -37.45 8.62
CA ARG A 202 -0.81 -38.51 7.87
C ARG A 202 -1.16 -39.71 8.75
N LEU A 203 -0.23 -40.16 9.59
CA LEU A 203 -0.47 -41.28 10.50
C LEU A 203 -1.53 -40.95 11.55
N LYS A 204 -1.54 -39.73 12.10
CA LYS A 204 -2.58 -39.26 13.02
C LYS A 204 -3.98 -39.32 12.37
N LYS A 205 -4.13 -38.75 11.17
CA LYS A 205 -5.40 -38.81 10.41
C LYS A 205 -5.83 -40.26 10.12
N ARG A 206 -4.89 -41.15 9.78
CA ARG A 206 -5.18 -42.57 9.54
C ARG A 206 -5.64 -43.27 10.82
N LYS A 207 -5.02 -42.97 11.96
CA LYS A 207 -5.41 -43.50 13.28
C LYS A 207 -6.84 -43.09 13.64
N GLU A 208 -7.22 -41.84 13.41
CA GLU A 208 -8.59 -41.36 13.65
C GLU A 208 -9.61 -42.05 12.75
N LYS A 209 -9.33 -42.18 11.44
CA LYS A 209 -10.18 -42.93 10.52
C LYS A 209 -10.39 -44.38 10.96
N LEU A 210 -9.33 -45.06 11.39
CA LEU A 210 -9.42 -46.43 11.87
C LEU A 210 -10.21 -46.55 13.18
N LYS A 211 -10.11 -45.56 14.09
CA LYS A 211 -10.94 -45.52 15.31
C LYS A 211 -12.42 -45.38 14.96
N LEU A 212 -12.77 -44.45 14.07
CA LEU A 212 -14.14 -44.28 13.60
C LEU A 212 -14.67 -45.55 12.94
N GLY A 213 -13.86 -46.19 12.07
CA GLY A 213 -14.23 -47.44 11.43
C GLY A 213 -14.52 -48.57 12.42
N LYS A 214 -13.68 -48.75 13.45
CA LYS A 214 -13.95 -49.74 14.51
C LYS A 214 -15.22 -49.46 15.30
N LEU A 215 -15.52 -48.18 15.53
CA LEU A 215 -16.70 -47.75 16.27
C LEU A 215 -17.97 -48.00 15.46
N LEU A 216 -17.94 -47.73 14.16
CA LEU A 216 -19.01 -48.09 13.21
C LEU A 216 -19.22 -49.59 13.14
N GLU A 217 -18.15 -50.38 13.00
CA GLU A 217 -18.26 -51.83 12.95
C GLU A 217 -18.86 -52.42 14.24
N ALA A 218 -18.48 -51.86 15.41
CA ALA A 218 -19.08 -52.24 16.68
C ALA A 218 -20.56 -51.85 16.77
N HIS A 219 -20.91 -50.67 16.28
CA HIS A 219 -22.30 -50.21 16.20
C HIS A 219 -23.14 -51.10 15.27
N ASP A 220 -22.64 -51.45 14.09
CA ASP A 220 -23.33 -52.30 13.13
C ASP A 220 -23.54 -53.72 13.67
N LYS A 221 -22.54 -54.27 14.36
CA LYS A 221 -22.66 -55.55 15.08
C LYS A 221 -23.70 -55.49 16.19
N ALA A 222 -23.70 -54.43 17.00
CA ALA A 222 -24.68 -54.25 18.07
C ALA A 222 -26.10 -54.04 17.52
N SER A 223 -26.25 -53.27 16.45
CA SER A 223 -27.52 -53.02 15.75
C SER A 223 -28.07 -54.30 15.13
N SER A 224 -27.22 -55.08 14.45
CA SER A 224 -27.57 -56.41 13.94
C SER A 224 -28.03 -57.36 15.05
N ALA A 225 -27.29 -57.41 16.16
CA ALA A 225 -27.68 -58.22 17.32
C ALA A 225 -29.00 -57.76 17.95
N LEU A 226 -29.26 -56.45 18.02
CA LEU A 226 -30.53 -55.88 18.46
C LEU A 226 -31.68 -56.27 17.54
N ASN A 227 -31.50 -56.15 16.22
CA ASN A 227 -32.50 -56.55 15.24
C ASN A 227 -32.82 -58.05 15.32
N GLN A 228 -31.79 -58.89 15.48
CA GLN A 228 -31.99 -60.32 15.74
C GLN A 228 -32.79 -60.56 17.03
N LEU A 229 -32.58 -59.76 18.07
CA LEU A 229 -33.33 -59.82 19.32
C LEU A 229 -34.80 -59.40 19.15
N PHE A 230 -35.08 -58.42 18.27
CA PHE A 230 -36.44 -58.02 17.90
C PHE A 230 -37.16 -59.05 17.02
N ASP A 231 -36.43 -59.84 16.23
CA ASP A 231 -36.98 -60.94 15.43
C ASP A 231 -37.28 -62.22 16.26
N ILE A 232 -36.85 -62.27 17.53
CA ILE A 232 -37.25 -63.34 18.44
C ILE A 232 -38.73 -63.12 18.81
N PRO A 233 -39.62 -64.12 18.63
CA PRO A 233 -41.03 -63.97 18.96
C PRO A 233 -41.20 -63.60 20.44
N SER A 234 -42.14 -62.69 20.72
CA SER A 234 -42.38 -62.16 22.07
C SER A 234 -42.59 -63.28 23.10
N GLU A 235 -42.24 -63.00 24.35
CA GLU A 235 -42.43 -63.90 25.49
C GLU A 235 -43.88 -64.44 25.55
N ASP A 236 -44.86 -63.64 25.11
CA ASP A 236 -46.25 -64.04 24.99
C ASP A 236 -46.46 -65.17 23.98
N LEU A 237 -45.88 -65.09 22.78
CA LEU A 237 -45.96 -66.13 21.74
C LEU A 237 -45.30 -67.44 22.18
N THR A 238 -44.17 -67.35 22.90
CA THR A 238 -43.46 -68.54 23.41
C THR A 238 -44.16 -69.17 24.62
N SER A 239 -44.82 -68.38 25.46
CA SER A 239 -45.67 -68.88 26.56
C SER A 239 -46.90 -69.62 26.03
N ASP A 240 -47.56 -69.08 25.01
CA ASP A 240 -48.77 -69.67 24.42
C ASP A 240 -48.45 -70.96 23.64
N LEU A 241 -47.28 -71.02 23.00
CA LEU A 241 -46.73 -72.26 22.43
C LEU A 241 -46.35 -73.28 23.52
N ARG A 242 -45.79 -72.85 24.66
CA ARG A 242 -45.51 -73.74 25.80
C ARG A 242 -46.78 -74.37 26.36
N VAL A 243 -47.84 -73.58 26.57
CA VAL A 243 -49.13 -74.08 27.03
C VAL A 243 -49.73 -75.08 26.03
N LYS A 244 -49.56 -74.84 24.72
CA LYS A 244 -49.98 -75.79 23.68
C LYS A 244 -49.15 -77.07 23.69
N VAL A 245 -47.83 -76.98 23.87
CA VAL A 245 -46.93 -78.15 23.97
C VAL A 245 -47.20 -78.96 25.24
N ASP A 246 -47.45 -78.32 26.38
CA ASP A 246 -47.77 -79.01 27.63
C ASP A 246 -49.16 -79.67 27.56
N LYS A 247 -50.17 -79.02 26.97
CA LYS A 247 -51.45 -79.69 26.65
C LYS A 247 -51.27 -80.91 25.73
N SER A 248 -50.35 -80.82 24.77
CA SER A 248 -50.04 -81.93 23.86
C SER A 248 -49.38 -83.09 24.59
N LYS A 249 -48.50 -82.80 25.56
CA LYS A 249 -47.86 -83.79 26.42
C LYS A 249 -48.86 -84.44 27.39
N ASP A 250 -49.75 -83.66 27.99
CA ASP A 250 -50.79 -84.15 28.89
C ASP A 250 -51.75 -85.13 28.17
N LEU A 251 -52.04 -84.87 26.90
CA LEU A 251 -52.80 -85.78 26.03
C LEU A 251 -52.01 -87.06 25.67
N LEU A 252 -50.69 -86.96 25.51
CA LEU A 252 -49.82 -88.10 25.25
C LEU A 252 -49.63 -88.99 26.50
N GLU A 253 -49.59 -88.41 27.70
CA GLU A 253 -49.52 -89.16 28.97
C GLU A 253 -50.85 -89.84 29.32
N LYS A 254 -51.99 -89.24 28.94
CA LYS A 254 -53.32 -89.86 29.07
C LYS A 254 -53.65 -90.85 27.96
N LYS A 255 -52.80 -90.96 26.93
CA LYS A 255 -52.96 -91.92 25.83
C LYS A 255 -53.18 -93.37 26.31
N PRO A 256 -52.40 -93.93 27.25
CA PRO A 256 -52.66 -95.27 27.78
C PRO A 256 -54.00 -95.39 28.52
N GLU A 257 -54.53 -94.34 29.17
CA GLU A 257 -55.88 -94.36 29.77
C GLU A 257 -56.98 -94.31 28.71
N PHE A 258 -56.80 -93.52 27.65
CA PHE A 258 -57.73 -93.50 26.51
C PHE A 258 -57.74 -94.84 25.77
N GLU A 259 -56.58 -95.47 25.59
CA GLU A 259 -56.45 -96.81 24.98
C GLU A 259 -57.13 -97.88 25.88
N LYS A 260 -56.96 -97.81 27.21
CA LYS A 260 -57.62 -98.71 28.17
C LYS A 260 -59.14 -98.53 28.22
N ASN A 261 -59.62 -97.28 28.14
CA ASN A 261 -61.04 -96.98 28.10
C ASN A 261 -61.67 -97.35 26.74
N LEU A 262 -60.91 -97.31 25.64
CA LEU A 262 -61.35 -97.85 24.34
C LEU A 262 -61.47 -99.38 24.38
N ASP A 263 -60.52 -100.07 25.01
CA ASP A 263 -60.56 -101.53 25.17
C ASP A 263 -61.73 -101.97 26.07
N LEU A 264 -62.06 -101.20 27.10
CA LEU A 264 -63.24 -101.42 27.96
C LEU A 264 -64.57 -101.14 27.24
N PHE A 265 -64.59 -100.19 26.29
CA PHE A 265 -65.78 -99.92 25.46
C PHE A 265 -65.99 -100.96 24.36
N ASN A 266 -64.90 -101.52 23.83
CA ASN A 266 -64.96 -102.53 22.77
C ASN A 266 -65.17 -103.96 23.29
N ASN A 267 -64.97 -104.23 24.59
CA ASN A 267 -65.20 -105.55 25.21
C ASN A 267 -66.02 -105.48 26.51
N PRO A 268 -67.36 -105.42 26.45
CA PRO A 268 -68.21 -105.47 27.63
C PRO A 268 -68.83 -106.87 27.84
N THR A 269 -68.09 -107.85 28.40
CA THR A 269 -68.59 -109.10 29.09
C THR A 269 -67.45 -110.13 29.23
N HIS A 270 -67.15 -110.67 30.43
CA HIS A 270 -67.79 -111.85 31.07
C HIS A 270 -67.31 -111.94 32.55
N PHE A 271 -68.15 -111.96 33.59
CA PHE A 271 -68.82 -113.13 34.18
C PHE A 271 -68.51 -114.49 33.55
#